data_AF-A0A8J7MJ08-F1
#
_entry.id   AF-A0A8J7MJ08-F1
#
_cell.length_a   1.000
_cell.length_b   1.000
_cell.length_c   1.000
_cell.angle_alpha   90.00
_cell.angle_beta   90.00
_cell.angle_gamma   90.00
#
_symmetry.space_group_name_H-M   'P 1'
#
loop_
_entity.id
_entity.type
_entity.pdbx_description
1 polymer ?
#
loop_
_entity_poly.entity_id
_entity_poly.type
_entity_poly.pdbx_seq_one_letter_code
_entity_poly.pdbx_strand_id
1 'polypeptide(L)'
;MLCKKSLLLLSLFWICTYFSAMATTYIGQSIDHHNTWTKSNSPYIITTDLLVKKGITLTIEPGTKVFFSKETQMTVAGNLVAKGNKSQKISFTGLNNSDWNGLFFTKTCNDYNPENQEGVCFNYCTFKGTGNAPTHLIRSKGCNINIANCSIESCYTAIQTERQAKLWLTKSCFKHCNRVLNIRNTSLATVTQNKMTNCNSIMLGGTTIFKENALKNFTGNGRHSGLVVWMLGGGIIDINNNQFIKFEDYAIKLYKMSHRSSFLVSNNDFKNNQTNLKLSCKYYNQGTSLVENNNFYNYKQYHISLFEPCSEEENEVLKIGSNYWGKLSKEELQKAALDKKQDKNISAQVQFNVSLKKINH
;
A
#
# COMPACT_ATOMS: atom_id res chain seq x y z
N MET A 1 51.22 30.75 -70.37
CA MET A 1 49.81 30.40 -70.63
C MET A 1 49.45 29.26 -69.68
N LEU A 2 48.86 29.57 -68.52
CA LEU A 2 47.43 29.34 -68.18
C LEU A 2 47.13 27.84 -68.01
N CYS A 3 46.54 27.30 -66.94
CA CYS A 3 45.83 27.89 -65.81
C CYS A 3 45.66 26.83 -64.71
N LYS A 4 45.56 27.28 -63.46
CA LYS A 4 45.27 26.52 -62.23
C LYS A 4 44.05 25.60 -62.38
N LYS A 5 44.03 24.49 -61.63
CA LYS A 5 42.85 24.03 -60.88
C LYS A 5 43.25 23.09 -59.74
N SER A 6 43.09 23.61 -58.53
CA SER A 6 43.10 22.91 -57.25
C SER A 6 41.96 21.89 -57.20
N LEU A 7 42.23 20.66 -56.77
CA LEU A 7 41.19 19.71 -56.37
C LEU A 7 41.35 19.43 -54.86
N LEU A 8 40.52 20.12 -54.07
CA LEU A 8 40.30 19.83 -52.66
C LEU A 8 39.47 18.54 -52.57
N LEU A 9 40.06 17.45 -52.05
CA LEU A 9 39.30 16.26 -51.66
C LEU A 9 38.59 16.55 -50.33
N LEU A 10 37.31 16.92 -50.39
CA LEU A 10 36.43 16.97 -49.22
C LEU A 10 36.10 15.54 -48.78
N SER A 11 36.61 15.15 -47.62
CA SER A 11 36.16 13.97 -46.89
C SER A 11 34.71 14.17 -46.42
N LEU A 12 33.74 13.50 -47.04
CA LEU A 12 32.39 13.38 -46.49
C LEU A 12 32.43 12.43 -45.29
N PHE A 13 32.56 12.99 -44.07
CA PHE A 13 32.18 12.28 -42.86
C PHE A 13 30.66 12.17 -42.82
N TRP A 14 30.13 11.02 -43.25
CA TRP A 14 28.72 10.69 -43.09
C TRP A 14 28.50 10.32 -41.62
N ILE A 15 28.25 11.32 -40.79
CA ILE A 15 27.75 11.11 -39.44
C ILE A 15 26.31 10.63 -39.60
N CYS A 16 26.11 9.31 -39.72
CA CYS A 16 24.82 8.68 -39.49
C CYS A 16 24.47 8.91 -38.02
N THR A 17 23.78 10.02 -37.74
CA THR A 17 23.06 10.18 -36.49
C THR A 17 21.97 9.12 -36.47
N TYR A 18 22.17 8.07 -35.67
CA TYR A 18 21.13 7.08 -35.38
C TYR A 18 20.02 7.79 -34.61
N PHE A 19 19.08 8.41 -35.33
CA PHE A 19 17.78 8.74 -34.79
C PHE A 19 17.06 7.42 -34.52
N SER A 20 17.13 6.93 -33.28
CA SER A 20 16.23 5.88 -32.82
C SER A 20 14.81 6.46 -32.83
N ALA A 21 14.06 6.23 -33.90
CA ALA A 21 12.64 6.52 -33.91
C ALA A 21 11.99 5.68 -32.80
N MET A 22 11.42 6.33 -31.78
CA MET A 22 10.62 5.64 -30.77
C MET A 22 9.31 5.22 -31.42
N ALA A 23 9.09 3.92 -31.59
CA ALA A 23 7.85 3.42 -32.15
C ALA A 23 6.76 3.42 -31.07
N THR A 24 5.69 4.18 -31.29
CA THR A 24 4.47 4.06 -30.49
C THR A 24 3.72 2.80 -30.92
N THR A 25 3.40 1.92 -29.97
CA THR A 25 2.66 0.68 -30.22
C THR A 25 1.24 0.80 -29.67
N TYR A 26 0.24 0.73 -30.54
CA TYR A 26 -1.16 0.65 -30.14
C TYR A 26 -1.55 -0.81 -29.86
N ILE A 27 -2.16 -1.04 -28.70
CA ILE A 27 -2.58 -2.37 -28.27
C ILE A 27 -4.07 -2.54 -28.47
N GLY A 28 -4.46 -3.63 -29.13
CA GLY A 28 -5.86 -4.02 -29.31
C GLY A 28 -6.51 -4.55 -28.03
N GLN A 29 -7.63 -5.26 -28.17
CA GLN A 29 -8.47 -5.66 -27.02
C GLN A 29 -7.95 -6.89 -26.25
N SER A 30 -7.00 -7.66 -26.80
CA SER A 30 -6.50 -8.86 -26.13
C SER A 30 -5.05 -9.21 -26.48
N ILE A 31 -4.35 -9.81 -25.50
CA ILE A 31 -3.10 -10.55 -25.69
C ILE A 31 -3.44 -12.05 -25.59
N ASP A 32 -3.31 -12.76 -26.71
CA ASP A 32 -3.73 -14.16 -26.86
C ASP A 32 -2.61 -15.16 -27.19
N HIS A 33 -1.38 -14.66 -27.27
CA HIS A 33 -0.15 -15.43 -27.36
C HIS A 33 0.89 -14.78 -26.44
N HIS A 34 1.93 -15.53 -26.03
CA HIS A 34 3.01 -14.99 -25.21
C HIS A 34 3.63 -13.77 -25.90
N ASN A 35 3.75 -12.66 -25.17
CA ASN A 35 4.16 -11.39 -25.76
C ASN A 35 5.12 -10.65 -24.83
N THR A 36 6.09 -9.97 -25.41
CA THR A 36 7.08 -9.17 -24.67
C THR A 36 7.02 -7.73 -25.13
N TRP A 37 6.81 -6.83 -24.18
CA TRP A 37 6.79 -5.39 -24.40
C TRP A 37 8.14 -4.78 -24.08
N THR A 38 8.81 -4.28 -25.12
CA THR A 38 10.20 -3.81 -25.07
C THR A 38 10.27 -2.30 -25.01
N LYS A 39 11.39 -1.77 -24.51
CA LYS A 39 11.64 -0.32 -24.50
C LYS A 39 11.70 0.29 -25.91
N SER A 40 12.19 -0.45 -26.91
CA SER A 40 12.32 0.05 -28.29
C SER A 40 10.97 0.35 -28.96
N ASN A 41 9.92 -0.37 -28.53
CA ASN A 41 8.56 -0.27 -29.04
C ASN A 41 7.64 0.52 -28.09
N SER A 42 8.24 1.21 -27.12
CA SER A 42 7.55 2.07 -26.15
C SER A 42 7.34 3.48 -26.72
N PRO A 43 6.20 4.12 -26.44
CA PRO A 43 5.16 3.69 -25.50
C PRO A 43 4.16 2.70 -26.09
N TYR A 44 3.63 1.85 -25.21
CA TYR A 44 2.46 1.03 -25.48
C TYR A 44 1.21 1.80 -25.06
N ILE A 45 0.27 2.00 -25.99
CA ILE A 45 -0.99 2.71 -25.74
C ILE A 45 -2.15 1.71 -25.79
N ILE A 46 -2.77 1.51 -24.64
CA ILE A 46 -3.99 0.71 -24.46
C ILE A 46 -5.18 1.63 -24.73
N THR A 47 -5.85 1.45 -25.87
CA THR A 47 -6.91 2.34 -26.34
C THR A 47 -8.30 1.94 -25.90
N THR A 48 -8.51 0.65 -25.60
CA THR A 48 -9.73 0.07 -25.04
C THR A 48 -9.35 -0.92 -23.94
N ASP A 49 -10.33 -1.48 -23.23
CA ASP A 49 -10.04 -2.52 -22.25
C ASP A 49 -9.24 -3.68 -22.86
N LEU A 50 -8.21 -4.11 -22.14
CA LEU A 50 -7.24 -5.11 -22.58
C LEU A 50 -7.35 -6.38 -21.73
N LEU A 51 -7.54 -7.53 -22.38
CA LEU A 51 -7.49 -8.83 -21.72
C LEU A 51 -6.17 -9.56 -22.00
N VAL A 52 -5.39 -9.87 -20.96
CA VAL A 52 -4.35 -10.91 -21.03
C VAL A 52 -4.99 -12.26 -20.75
N LYS A 53 -5.13 -13.10 -21.79
CA LYS A 53 -5.89 -14.37 -21.71
C LYS A 53 -5.24 -15.38 -20.77
N LYS A 54 -6.04 -16.32 -20.26
CA LYS A 54 -5.57 -17.43 -19.42
C LYS A 54 -4.47 -18.24 -20.12
N GLY A 55 -3.43 -18.62 -19.39
CA GLY A 55 -2.27 -19.36 -19.92
C GLY A 55 -1.25 -18.51 -20.66
N ILE A 56 -1.58 -17.24 -20.98
CA ILE A 56 -0.70 -16.33 -21.69
C ILE A 56 0.14 -15.52 -20.72
N THR A 57 1.41 -15.30 -21.07
CA THR A 57 2.31 -14.40 -20.33
C THR A 57 2.56 -13.14 -21.14
N LEU A 58 2.27 -11.99 -20.53
CA LEU A 58 2.75 -10.69 -20.96
C LEU A 58 3.97 -10.31 -20.10
N THR A 59 5.13 -10.23 -20.73
CA THR A 59 6.38 -9.75 -20.11
C THR A 59 6.59 -8.29 -20.49
N ILE A 60 6.90 -7.43 -19.53
CA ILE A 60 7.21 -6.01 -19.77
C ILE A 60 8.65 -5.77 -19.31
N GLU A 61 9.49 -5.34 -20.23
CA GLU A 61 10.93 -5.14 -20.03
C GLU A 61 11.27 -3.78 -19.37
N PRO A 62 12.46 -3.65 -18.76
CA PRO A 62 12.91 -2.40 -18.16
C PRO A 62 12.82 -1.17 -19.08
N GLY A 63 12.31 -0.07 -18.54
CA GLY A 63 12.21 1.21 -19.24
C GLY A 63 11.00 1.38 -20.16
N THR A 64 10.14 0.36 -20.27
CA THR A 64 8.89 0.43 -21.04
C THR A 64 7.86 1.35 -20.38
N LYS A 65 7.18 2.18 -21.18
CA LYS A 65 6.06 3.02 -20.77
C LYS A 65 4.74 2.45 -21.32
N VAL A 66 3.75 2.32 -20.45
CA VAL A 66 2.40 1.86 -20.76
C VAL A 66 1.42 2.98 -20.43
N PHE A 67 0.71 3.44 -21.45
CA PHE A 67 -0.32 4.45 -21.34
C PHE A 67 -1.71 3.84 -21.52
N PHE A 68 -2.64 4.25 -20.67
CA PHE A 68 -4.03 3.84 -20.71
C PHE A 68 -4.88 5.02 -21.18
N SER A 69 -5.69 4.83 -22.22
CA SER A 69 -6.74 5.80 -22.55
C SER A 69 -7.71 5.96 -21.37
N LYS A 70 -8.45 7.08 -21.37
CA LYS A 70 -9.39 7.40 -20.30
C LYS A 70 -10.33 6.21 -20.00
N GLU A 71 -10.48 5.89 -18.72
CA GLU A 71 -11.37 4.84 -18.21
C GLU A 71 -11.09 3.41 -18.73
N THR A 72 -9.91 3.17 -19.32
CA THR A 72 -9.52 1.81 -19.75
C THR A 72 -8.86 1.01 -18.62
N GLN A 73 -9.06 -0.31 -18.64
CA GLN A 73 -8.49 -1.28 -17.70
C GLN A 73 -7.70 -2.37 -18.43
N MET A 74 -6.69 -2.94 -17.78
CA MET A 74 -6.13 -4.23 -18.18
C MET A 74 -6.64 -5.33 -17.23
N THR A 75 -7.40 -6.28 -17.77
CA THR A 75 -7.78 -7.50 -17.07
C THR A 75 -6.74 -8.59 -17.33
N VAL A 76 -6.20 -9.18 -16.27
CA VAL A 76 -5.19 -10.23 -16.32
C VAL A 76 -5.81 -11.54 -15.85
N ALA A 77 -6.18 -12.38 -16.82
CA ALA A 77 -6.60 -13.76 -16.60
C ALA A 77 -5.46 -14.77 -16.76
N GLY A 78 -4.31 -14.35 -17.32
CA GLY A 78 -3.07 -15.11 -17.43
C GLY A 78 -1.98 -14.57 -16.51
N ASN A 79 -0.78 -14.33 -17.04
CA ASN A 79 0.39 -13.87 -16.30
C ASN A 79 0.83 -12.48 -16.78
N LEU A 80 1.25 -11.64 -15.84
CA LEU A 80 1.83 -10.32 -16.11
C LEU A 80 3.11 -10.17 -15.29
N VAL A 81 4.24 -10.11 -16.00
CA VAL A 81 5.58 -10.00 -15.41
C VAL A 81 6.17 -8.67 -15.82
N ALA A 82 6.31 -7.73 -14.89
CA ALA A 82 6.92 -6.43 -15.13
C ALA A 82 8.11 -6.24 -14.19
N LYS A 83 9.32 -6.54 -14.68
CA LYS A 83 10.56 -6.49 -13.89
C LYS A 83 11.48 -5.41 -14.46
N GLY A 84 11.31 -4.17 -14.01
CA GLY A 84 12.22 -3.07 -14.29
C GLY A 84 13.51 -3.15 -13.46
N ASN A 85 14.31 -2.09 -13.52
CA ASN A 85 15.48 -1.92 -12.66
C ASN A 85 15.58 -0.47 -12.13
N LYS A 86 16.52 -0.21 -11.21
CA LYS A 86 16.69 1.12 -10.57
C LYS A 86 16.82 2.26 -11.58
N SER A 87 17.56 2.05 -12.67
CA SER A 87 17.81 3.03 -13.73
C SER A 87 16.69 3.11 -14.78
N GLN A 88 15.94 2.03 -14.97
CA GLN A 88 14.97 1.87 -16.03
C GLN A 88 13.70 1.24 -15.46
N LYS A 89 12.93 2.08 -14.77
CA LYS A 89 11.63 1.69 -14.22
C LYS A 89 10.60 1.51 -15.34
N ILE A 90 9.66 0.61 -15.12
CA ILE A 90 8.49 0.43 -16.00
C ILE A 90 7.38 1.37 -15.50
N SER A 91 6.73 2.10 -16.39
CA SER A 91 5.69 3.08 -16.01
C SER A 91 4.31 2.69 -16.51
N PHE A 92 3.31 2.69 -15.62
CA PHE A 92 1.89 2.56 -15.92
C PHE A 92 1.16 3.84 -15.52
N THR A 93 0.54 4.52 -16.48
CA THR A 93 -0.19 5.77 -16.21
C THR A 93 -1.24 6.05 -17.27
N GLY A 94 -2.20 6.95 -16.98
CA GLY A 94 -3.16 7.40 -17.97
C GLY A 94 -2.51 8.26 -19.05
N LEU A 95 -2.93 8.06 -20.30
CA LEU A 95 -2.56 8.89 -21.43
C LEU A 95 -2.99 10.33 -21.14
N ASN A 96 -2.10 11.30 -21.31
CA ASN A 96 -2.34 12.70 -20.99
C ASN A 96 -2.81 12.95 -19.53
N ASN A 97 -2.34 12.14 -18.58
CA ASN A 97 -2.77 12.16 -17.17
C ASN A 97 -4.27 11.95 -16.96
N SER A 98 -4.94 11.24 -17.88
CA SER A 98 -6.34 10.85 -17.71
C SER A 98 -6.52 9.78 -16.61
N ASP A 99 -7.74 9.68 -16.10
CA ASP A 99 -8.15 8.58 -15.23
C ASP A 99 -8.08 7.26 -16.00
N TRP A 100 -7.54 6.21 -15.39
CA TRP A 100 -7.54 4.85 -15.94
C TRP A 100 -7.96 3.86 -14.86
N ASN A 101 -8.62 2.79 -15.26
CA ASN A 101 -9.30 1.85 -14.36
C ASN A 101 -8.40 0.75 -13.79
N GLY A 102 -7.08 0.91 -13.93
CA GLY A 102 -6.09 0.07 -13.26
C GLY A 102 -5.80 -1.27 -13.93
N LEU A 103 -5.14 -2.13 -13.16
CA LEU A 103 -4.91 -3.54 -13.44
C LEU A 103 -5.85 -4.38 -12.59
N PHE A 104 -6.60 -5.27 -13.22
CA PHE A 104 -7.52 -6.19 -12.56
C PHE A 104 -7.08 -7.63 -12.77
N PHE A 105 -6.68 -8.30 -11.68
CA PHE A 105 -6.27 -9.71 -11.70
C PHE A 105 -7.43 -10.60 -11.29
N THR A 106 -7.75 -11.56 -12.15
CA THR A 106 -8.80 -12.54 -11.90
C THR A 106 -8.26 -13.75 -11.15
N LYS A 107 -9.14 -14.60 -10.61
CA LYS A 107 -8.76 -15.85 -9.96
C LYS A 107 -8.00 -16.82 -10.89
N THR A 108 -8.08 -16.66 -12.21
CA THR A 108 -7.40 -17.56 -13.16
C THR A 108 -5.99 -17.12 -13.50
N CYS A 109 -5.51 -16.01 -12.93
CA CYS A 109 -4.17 -15.52 -13.17
C CYS A 109 -3.11 -16.59 -12.81
N ASN A 110 -1.89 -16.38 -13.28
CA ASN A 110 -0.74 -17.15 -12.80
C ASN A 110 -0.28 -16.61 -11.44
N ASP A 111 -0.76 -17.25 -10.36
CA ASP A 111 -0.40 -16.90 -8.99
C ASP A 111 1.11 -16.76 -8.81
N TYR A 112 1.53 -15.69 -8.12
CA TYR A 112 2.92 -15.56 -7.70
C TYR A 112 3.29 -16.66 -6.70
N ASN A 113 4.39 -17.36 -6.98
CA ASN A 113 5.00 -18.31 -6.07
C ASN A 113 6.30 -17.71 -5.49
N PRO A 114 6.38 -17.47 -4.17
CA PRO A 114 7.57 -16.90 -3.54
C PRO A 114 8.80 -17.84 -3.54
N GLU A 115 8.61 -19.16 -3.69
CA GLU A 115 9.71 -20.14 -3.66
C GLU A 115 10.58 -20.06 -4.92
N ASN A 116 9.95 -19.92 -6.09
CA ASN A 116 10.65 -19.83 -7.38
C ASN A 116 10.64 -18.41 -7.97
N GLN A 117 9.92 -17.46 -7.36
CA GLN A 117 9.81 -16.05 -7.79
C GLN A 117 9.17 -15.88 -9.18
N GLU A 118 8.27 -16.78 -9.54
CA GLU A 118 7.50 -16.77 -10.78
C GLU A 118 6.04 -16.40 -10.55
N GLY A 119 5.31 -16.09 -11.63
CA GLY A 119 3.93 -15.61 -11.61
C GLY A 119 3.81 -14.08 -11.63
N VAL A 120 2.62 -13.58 -11.32
CA VAL A 120 2.31 -12.15 -11.41
C VAL A 120 3.21 -11.33 -10.47
N CYS A 121 4.08 -10.51 -11.06
CA CYS A 121 5.02 -9.72 -10.28
C CYS A 121 5.38 -8.37 -10.90
N PHE A 122 5.64 -7.42 -10.02
CA PHE A 122 6.06 -6.07 -10.33
C PHE A 122 7.33 -5.75 -9.54
N ASN A 123 8.40 -5.40 -10.24
CA ASN A 123 9.64 -4.93 -9.62
C ASN A 123 10.11 -3.64 -10.30
N TYR A 124 10.47 -2.64 -9.52
CA TYR A 124 10.89 -1.33 -10.04
C TYR A 124 9.88 -0.73 -11.05
N CYS A 125 8.59 -0.79 -10.72
CA CYS A 125 7.52 -0.17 -11.50
C CYS A 125 7.04 1.14 -10.86
N THR A 126 6.49 2.04 -11.68
CA THR A 126 5.78 3.24 -11.24
C THR A 126 4.34 3.18 -11.70
N PHE A 127 3.41 3.40 -10.78
CA PHE A 127 1.98 3.47 -11.05
C PHE A 127 1.47 4.85 -10.64
N LYS A 128 0.89 5.58 -11.59
CA LYS A 128 0.36 6.91 -11.33
C LYS A 128 -1.10 6.99 -11.76
N GLY A 129 -1.97 7.32 -10.81
CA GLY A 129 -3.35 7.70 -11.08
C GLY A 129 -3.53 9.21 -11.06
N THR A 130 -4.75 9.63 -10.78
CA THR A 130 -5.16 11.05 -10.65
C THR A 130 -5.71 11.42 -9.27
N GLY A 131 -5.96 10.43 -8.41
CA GLY A 131 -6.62 10.60 -7.11
C GLY A 131 -8.14 10.44 -7.16
N ASN A 132 -8.74 10.43 -8.35
CA ASN A 132 -10.19 10.41 -8.53
C ASN A 132 -10.82 9.05 -8.17
N ALA A 133 -11.94 9.10 -7.46
CA ALA A 133 -12.76 7.94 -7.17
C ALA A 133 -13.50 7.46 -8.44
N PRO A 134 -13.83 6.16 -8.55
CA PRO A 134 -13.54 5.06 -7.63
C PRO A 134 -12.27 4.25 -8.01
N THR A 135 -11.28 4.88 -8.63
CA THR A 135 -10.14 4.18 -9.27
C THR A 135 -9.35 3.27 -8.32
N HIS A 136 -9.13 2.03 -8.75
CA HIS A 136 -8.20 1.07 -8.12
C HIS A 136 -7.06 0.81 -9.09
N LEU A 137 -5.81 1.13 -8.72
CA LEU A 137 -4.69 0.92 -9.65
C LEU A 137 -4.30 -0.55 -9.79
N ILE A 138 -4.36 -1.31 -8.70
CA ILE A 138 -4.06 -2.74 -8.67
C ILE A 138 -5.16 -3.42 -7.85
N ARG A 139 -6.01 -4.22 -8.51
CA ARG A 139 -7.06 -4.99 -7.85
C ARG A 139 -6.86 -6.47 -8.13
N SER A 140 -6.63 -7.25 -7.08
CA SER A 140 -6.59 -8.71 -7.16
C SER A 140 -7.85 -9.34 -6.57
N LYS A 141 -8.47 -10.23 -7.34
CA LYS A 141 -9.64 -11.03 -6.94
C LYS A 141 -9.28 -12.51 -7.01
N GLY A 142 -8.64 -12.99 -5.96
CA GLY A 142 -8.18 -14.37 -5.82
C GLY A 142 -6.91 -14.72 -6.58
N CYS A 143 -6.09 -13.71 -6.91
CA CYS A 143 -4.79 -13.86 -7.55
C CYS A 143 -3.66 -13.49 -6.57
N ASN A 144 -2.62 -14.30 -6.50
CA ASN A 144 -1.44 -14.01 -5.68
C ASN A 144 -0.49 -13.10 -6.46
N ILE A 145 -0.07 -11.99 -5.85
CA ILE A 145 0.73 -10.97 -6.52
C ILE A 145 1.92 -10.53 -5.68
N ASN A 146 3.06 -10.29 -6.31
CA ASN A 146 4.24 -9.69 -5.68
C ASN A 146 4.51 -8.28 -6.24
N ILE A 147 4.76 -7.33 -5.34
CA ILE A 147 5.09 -5.94 -5.67
C ILE A 147 6.31 -5.55 -4.83
N ALA A 148 7.43 -5.27 -5.50
CA ALA A 148 8.69 -4.95 -4.86
C ALA A 148 9.33 -3.70 -5.48
N ASN A 149 9.94 -2.84 -4.65
CA ASN A 149 10.70 -1.66 -5.12
C ASN A 149 9.92 -0.71 -6.04
N CYS A 150 8.59 -0.66 -5.89
CA CYS A 150 7.70 0.12 -6.75
C CYS A 150 7.39 1.50 -6.14
N SER A 151 6.90 2.41 -6.97
CA SER A 151 6.31 3.68 -6.54
C SER A 151 4.86 3.75 -7.00
N ILE A 152 3.94 4.03 -6.10
CA ILE A 152 2.52 4.22 -6.42
C ILE A 152 2.08 5.59 -5.91
N GLU A 153 1.47 6.40 -6.77
CA GLU A 153 1.10 7.76 -6.41
C GLU A 153 -0.22 8.23 -6.98
N SER A 154 -0.78 9.24 -6.30
CA SER A 154 -1.96 10.00 -6.74
C SER A 154 -3.12 9.09 -7.13
N CYS A 155 -3.62 8.27 -6.21
CA CYS A 155 -4.69 7.32 -6.54
C CYS A 155 -5.76 7.28 -5.46
N TYR A 156 -6.98 6.91 -5.87
CA TYR A 156 -8.06 6.72 -4.92
C TYR A 156 -7.83 5.46 -4.06
N THR A 157 -7.62 4.29 -4.67
CA THR A 157 -7.10 3.09 -3.98
C THR A 157 -5.90 2.53 -4.75
N ALA A 158 -4.75 2.38 -4.09
CA ALA A 158 -3.55 1.87 -4.75
C ALA A 158 -3.67 0.36 -4.97
N ILE A 159 -3.85 -0.42 -3.90
CA ILE A 159 -3.92 -1.88 -3.96
C ILE A 159 -5.14 -2.38 -3.19
N GLN A 160 -5.94 -3.25 -3.83
CA GLN A 160 -7.02 -3.98 -3.19
C GLN A 160 -6.88 -5.49 -3.45
N THR A 161 -7.05 -6.29 -2.40
CA THR A 161 -7.03 -7.74 -2.48
C THR A 161 -8.30 -8.35 -1.90
N GLU A 162 -8.95 -9.23 -2.64
CA GLU A 162 -10.17 -9.92 -2.21
C GLU A 162 -10.18 -11.39 -2.66
N ARG A 163 -11.12 -12.17 -2.11
CA ARG A 163 -11.35 -13.58 -2.46
C ARG A 163 -10.10 -14.46 -2.34
N GLN A 164 -9.45 -14.46 -1.17
CA GLN A 164 -8.29 -15.31 -0.87
C GLN A 164 -7.01 -14.98 -1.64
N ALA A 165 -6.93 -13.80 -2.27
CA ALA A 165 -5.69 -13.29 -2.85
C ALA A 165 -4.59 -13.14 -1.78
N LYS A 166 -3.36 -13.48 -2.13
CA LYS A 166 -2.16 -13.21 -1.34
C LYS A 166 -1.35 -12.06 -1.94
N LEU A 167 -0.89 -11.13 -1.09
CA LEU A 167 -0.04 -10.01 -1.51
C LEU A 167 1.29 -10.06 -0.77
N TRP A 168 2.38 -9.99 -1.52
CA TRP A 168 3.69 -9.60 -0.99
C TRP A 168 4.01 -8.19 -1.47
N LEU A 169 4.15 -7.26 -0.54
CA LEU A 169 4.42 -5.85 -0.82
C LEU A 169 5.66 -5.41 -0.06
N THR A 170 6.75 -5.18 -0.78
CA THR A 170 8.05 -4.90 -0.15
C THR A 170 8.75 -3.69 -0.74
N LYS A 171 9.47 -2.94 0.11
CA LYS A 171 10.40 -1.87 -0.31
C LYS A 171 9.79 -0.83 -1.25
N SER A 172 8.48 -0.61 -1.19
CA SER A 172 7.74 0.25 -2.11
C SER A 172 7.38 1.58 -1.46
N CYS A 173 7.15 2.60 -2.30
CA CYS A 173 6.79 3.94 -1.86
C CYS A 173 5.38 4.32 -2.32
N PHE A 174 4.59 4.87 -1.40
CA PHE A 174 3.25 5.38 -1.66
C PHE A 174 3.18 6.87 -1.33
N LYS A 175 2.61 7.66 -2.25
CA LYS A 175 2.48 9.12 -2.07
C LYS A 175 1.13 9.62 -2.55
N HIS A 176 0.48 10.50 -1.78
CA HIS A 176 -0.76 11.16 -2.21
C HIS A 176 -1.87 10.16 -2.58
N CYS A 177 -1.88 9.00 -1.93
CA CYS A 177 -2.92 7.99 -2.11
C CYS A 177 -4.04 8.21 -1.07
N ASN A 178 -5.29 8.30 -1.52
CA ASN A 178 -6.42 8.34 -0.59
C ASN A 178 -6.50 7.02 0.21
N ARG A 179 -6.33 5.88 -0.44
CA ARG A 179 -6.20 4.58 0.22
C ARG A 179 -4.99 3.84 -0.33
N VAL A 180 -4.05 3.53 0.55
CA VAL A 180 -2.86 2.75 0.19
C VAL A 180 -3.24 1.30 -0.01
N LEU A 181 -3.84 0.66 1.01
CA LEU A 181 -4.24 -0.75 0.92
C LEU A 181 -5.70 -0.93 1.30
N ASN A 182 -6.36 -1.87 0.64
CA ASN A 182 -7.63 -2.44 1.04
C ASN A 182 -7.54 -3.97 1.04
N ILE A 183 -7.03 -4.53 2.13
CA ILE A 183 -6.91 -5.98 2.31
C ILE A 183 -8.23 -6.50 2.88
N ARG A 184 -9.01 -7.22 2.06
CA ARG A 184 -10.32 -7.74 2.47
C ARG A 184 -10.17 -9.00 3.32
N ASN A 185 -11.20 -9.29 4.14
CA ASN A 185 -11.18 -10.31 5.20
C ASN A 185 -10.72 -11.73 4.84
N THR A 186 -10.83 -12.16 3.58
CA THR A 186 -10.40 -13.50 3.18
C THR A 186 -8.99 -13.55 2.59
N SER A 187 -8.36 -12.39 2.39
CA SER A 187 -7.06 -12.23 1.76
C SER A 187 -5.92 -12.35 2.78
N LEU A 188 -4.71 -12.63 2.29
CA LEU A 188 -3.47 -12.60 3.08
C LEU A 188 -2.55 -11.51 2.56
N ALA A 189 -1.79 -10.86 3.44
CA ALA A 189 -0.79 -9.88 3.02
C ALA A 189 0.47 -9.91 3.88
N THR A 190 1.64 -9.78 3.24
CA THR A 190 2.91 -9.45 3.89
C THR A 190 3.36 -8.11 3.35
N VAL A 191 3.38 -7.10 4.22
CA VAL A 191 3.65 -5.70 3.88
C VAL A 191 4.85 -5.23 4.68
N THR A 192 6.02 -5.21 4.04
CA THR A 192 7.29 -4.98 4.74
C THR A 192 8.14 -3.87 4.12
N GLN A 193 8.79 -3.06 4.96
CA GLN A 193 9.82 -2.10 4.52
C GLN A 193 9.31 -1.04 3.54
N ASN A 194 8.02 -0.69 3.59
CA ASN A 194 7.42 0.30 2.70
C ASN A 194 7.44 1.70 3.33
N LYS A 195 7.42 2.73 2.48
CA LYS A 195 7.30 4.13 2.88
C LYS A 195 5.98 4.70 2.37
N MET A 196 5.15 5.23 3.25
CA MET A 196 3.84 5.79 2.90
C MET A 196 3.78 7.23 3.40
N THR A 197 3.55 8.20 2.51
CA THR A 197 3.64 9.62 2.86
C THR A 197 2.51 10.43 2.23
N ASN A 198 1.90 11.33 3.01
CA ASN A 198 0.80 12.18 2.54
C ASN A 198 -0.37 11.33 1.98
N CYS A 199 -0.74 10.27 2.69
CA CYS A 199 -1.82 9.36 2.32
C CYS A 199 -2.98 9.48 3.32
N ASN A 200 -4.20 9.06 2.98
CA ASN A 200 -5.32 9.19 3.93
C ASN A 200 -5.53 7.93 4.77
N SER A 201 -5.45 6.73 4.17
CA SER A 201 -5.87 5.51 4.86
C SER A 201 -5.22 4.21 4.38
N ILE A 202 -5.26 3.21 5.25
CA ILE A 202 -4.95 1.79 5.04
C ILE A 202 -6.08 0.98 5.67
N MET A 203 -6.61 -0.01 4.98
CA MET A 203 -7.60 -0.94 5.53
C MET A 203 -7.01 -2.36 5.54
N LEU A 204 -6.87 -2.92 6.74
CA LEU A 204 -6.38 -4.28 6.95
C LEU A 204 -7.48 -5.17 7.50
N GLY A 205 -7.73 -6.28 6.82
CA GLY A 205 -8.54 -7.39 7.29
C GLY A 205 -7.85 -8.71 6.96
N GLY A 206 -8.49 -9.82 7.30
CA GLY A 206 -7.92 -11.15 7.09
C GLY A 206 -6.65 -11.35 7.91
N THR A 207 -5.63 -11.97 7.32
CA THR A 207 -4.32 -12.12 7.97
C THR A 207 -3.29 -11.25 7.27
N THR A 208 -2.73 -10.28 7.99
CA THR A 208 -1.74 -9.35 7.47
C THR A 208 -0.56 -9.25 8.43
N ILE A 209 0.64 -9.46 7.91
CA ILE A 209 1.90 -9.08 8.55
C ILE A 209 2.26 -7.69 8.01
N PHE A 210 2.33 -6.70 8.89
CA PHE A 210 2.62 -5.31 8.58
C PHE A 210 3.84 -4.86 9.38
N LYS A 211 5.04 -4.98 8.79
CA LYS A 211 6.30 -4.85 9.53
C LYS A 211 7.31 -3.89 8.90
N GLU A 212 8.10 -3.19 9.70
CA GLU A 212 9.21 -2.34 9.21
C GLU A 212 8.77 -1.22 8.25
N ASN A 213 7.52 -0.76 8.32
CA ASN A 213 7.02 0.30 7.45
C ASN A 213 7.17 1.68 8.12
N ALA A 214 7.42 2.70 7.31
CA ALA A 214 7.45 4.09 7.75
C ALA A 214 6.25 4.85 7.16
N LEU A 215 5.35 5.30 8.03
CA LEU A 215 4.11 5.99 7.69
C LEU A 215 4.16 7.42 8.22
N LYS A 216 4.02 8.39 7.33
CA LYS A 216 4.20 9.81 7.68
C LYS A 216 3.12 10.69 7.06
N ASN A 217 2.63 11.66 7.82
CA ASN A 217 1.67 12.66 7.37
C ASN A 217 0.40 12.00 6.80
N PHE A 218 -0.35 11.31 7.65
CA PHE A 218 -1.63 10.75 7.22
C PHE A 218 -2.76 11.75 7.53
N THR A 219 -3.42 12.23 6.48
CA THR A 219 -4.31 13.41 6.53
C THR A 219 -5.79 13.07 6.33
N GLY A 220 -6.15 11.79 6.38
CA GLY A 220 -7.55 11.38 6.33
C GLY A 220 -8.30 11.83 7.59
N ASN A 221 -9.61 12.00 7.47
CA ASN A 221 -10.50 12.24 8.60
C ASN A 221 -11.67 11.25 8.63
N GLY A 222 -12.19 10.97 9.83
CA GLY A 222 -13.45 10.25 10.00
C GLY A 222 -13.29 8.74 10.00
N ARG A 223 -14.21 8.02 9.34
CA ARG A 223 -14.37 6.56 9.52
C ARG A 223 -13.19 5.75 8.98
N HIS A 224 -12.57 6.20 7.89
CA HIS A 224 -11.50 5.49 7.18
C HIS A 224 -10.26 6.39 7.12
N SER A 225 -9.65 6.69 8.26
CA SER A 225 -8.38 7.42 8.37
C SER A 225 -7.32 6.54 9.03
N GLY A 226 -6.04 6.81 8.74
CA GLY A 226 -4.92 6.06 9.33
C GLY A 226 -4.93 4.57 8.96
N LEU A 227 -4.40 3.71 9.83
CA LEU A 227 -4.45 2.26 9.67
C LEU A 227 -5.68 1.68 10.37
N VAL A 228 -6.68 1.26 9.60
CA VAL A 228 -7.92 0.69 10.11
C VAL A 228 -7.89 -0.83 10.04
N VAL A 229 -8.09 -1.49 11.18
CA VAL A 229 -8.20 -2.94 11.30
C VAL A 229 -9.66 -3.35 11.39
N TRP A 230 -10.08 -4.23 10.49
CA TRP A 230 -11.44 -4.76 10.43
C TRP A 230 -11.40 -6.26 10.08
N MET A 231 -11.47 -7.11 11.10
CA MET A 231 -11.47 -8.58 11.01
C MET A 231 -12.85 -9.15 11.37
N LEU A 232 -13.69 -9.54 10.40
CA LEU A 232 -14.99 -10.19 10.69
C LEU A 232 -14.93 -11.72 10.72
N GLY A 233 -13.93 -12.31 10.07
CA GLY A 233 -13.87 -13.77 9.83
C GLY A 233 -12.80 -14.52 10.63
N GLY A 234 -12.15 -13.85 11.58
CA GLY A 234 -10.89 -14.32 12.19
C GLY A 234 -9.66 -13.66 11.56
N GLY A 235 -8.50 -14.28 11.75
CA GLY A 235 -7.23 -13.84 11.14
C GLY A 235 -6.31 -13.10 12.11
N ILE A 236 -5.09 -12.85 11.67
CA ILE A 236 -4.05 -12.21 12.50
C ILE A 236 -3.61 -10.92 11.83
N ILE A 237 -3.69 -9.81 12.54
CA ILE A 237 -3.08 -8.55 12.13
C ILE A 237 -1.91 -8.31 13.06
N ASP A 238 -0.71 -8.53 12.53
CA ASP A 238 0.56 -8.32 13.21
C ASP A 238 1.21 -7.03 12.72
N ILE A 239 1.22 -6.02 13.57
CA ILE A 239 1.77 -4.68 13.32
C ILE A 239 3.04 -4.56 14.17
N ASN A 240 4.18 -4.78 13.54
CA ASN A 240 5.46 -4.91 14.22
C ASN A 240 6.54 -3.97 13.67
N ASN A 241 7.32 -3.31 14.53
CA ASN A 241 8.48 -2.53 14.10
C ASN A 241 8.18 -1.43 13.05
N ASN A 242 7.05 -0.74 13.15
CA ASN A 242 6.68 0.35 12.23
C ASN A 242 6.85 1.73 12.89
N GLN A 243 6.94 2.76 12.05
CA GLN A 243 6.95 4.16 12.47
C GLN A 243 5.66 4.85 12.03
N PHE A 244 4.89 5.37 12.99
CA PHE A 244 3.65 6.12 12.77
C PHE A 244 3.84 7.59 13.16
N ILE A 245 3.98 8.46 12.15
CA ILE A 245 4.40 9.85 12.35
C ILE A 245 3.37 10.83 11.77
N LYS A 246 2.90 11.78 12.59
CA LYS A 246 2.02 12.89 12.15
C LYS A 246 0.71 12.42 11.48
N PHE A 247 -0.06 11.59 12.18
CA PHE A 247 -1.43 11.26 11.77
C PHE A 247 -2.41 12.33 12.29
N GLU A 248 -3.29 12.83 11.42
CA GLU A 248 -4.23 13.92 11.70
C GLU A 248 -5.54 13.47 12.36
N ASP A 249 -5.81 12.16 12.43
CA ASP A 249 -6.95 11.61 13.18
C ASP A 249 -6.44 10.58 14.20
N TYR A 250 -6.13 9.38 13.74
CA TYR A 250 -5.51 8.33 14.56
C TYR A 250 -4.48 7.52 13.77
N ALA A 251 -3.44 7.03 14.43
CA ALA A 251 -2.43 6.18 13.78
C ALA A 251 -2.99 4.79 13.45
N ILE A 252 -3.56 4.12 14.45
CA ILE A 252 -4.20 2.81 14.29
C ILE A 252 -5.60 2.85 14.88
N LYS A 253 -6.56 2.26 14.17
CA LYS A 253 -7.91 2.01 14.68
C LYS A 253 -8.27 0.54 14.59
N LEU A 254 -8.57 -0.06 15.74
CA LEU A 254 -9.23 -1.36 15.77
C LEU A 254 -10.74 -1.15 15.70
N TYR A 255 -11.32 -1.41 14.52
CA TYR A 255 -12.75 -1.23 14.30
C TYR A 255 -13.58 -2.43 14.71
N LYS A 256 -13.19 -3.63 14.24
CA LYS A 256 -13.85 -4.89 14.54
C LYS A 256 -12.84 -6.03 14.55
N MET A 257 -13.05 -6.97 15.45
CA MET A 257 -12.41 -8.28 15.48
C MET A 257 -13.40 -9.33 16.00
N SER A 258 -13.10 -10.60 15.76
CA SER A 258 -13.87 -11.74 16.26
C SER A 258 -13.08 -12.52 17.30
N HIS A 259 -13.69 -13.51 17.95
CA HIS A 259 -13.00 -14.40 18.88
C HIS A 259 -11.90 -15.28 18.25
N ARG A 260 -11.89 -15.41 16.92
CA ARG A 260 -10.81 -16.09 16.16
C ARG A 260 -9.77 -15.13 15.61
N SER A 261 -9.80 -13.88 16.04
CA SER A 261 -8.91 -12.84 15.56
C SER A 261 -7.79 -12.55 16.55
N SER A 262 -6.60 -12.22 16.05
CA SER A 262 -5.50 -11.69 16.84
C SER A 262 -5.12 -10.30 16.33
N PHE A 263 -5.11 -9.32 17.23
CA PHE A 263 -4.64 -7.96 16.99
C PHE A 263 -3.37 -7.72 17.80
N LEU A 264 -2.22 -7.74 17.11
CA LEU A 264 -0.91 -7.67 17.72
C LEU A 264 -0.23 -6.37 17.27
N VAL A 265 0.08 -5.48 18.22
CA VAL A 265 0.76 -4.21 18.00
C VAL A 265 1.98 -4.16 18.89
N SER A 266 3.15 -4.40 18.31
CA SER A 266 4.38 -4.49 19.08
C SER A 266 5.58 -3.80 18.44
N ASN A 267 6.49 -3.29 19.26
CA ASN A 267 7.75 -2.71 18.80
C ASN A 267 7.61 -1.52 17.85
N ASN A 268 6.50 -0.77 17.90
CA ASN A 268 6.27 0.36 17.02
C ASN A 268 6.64 1.70 17.69
N ASP A 269 7.05 2.66 16.87
CA ASP A 269 7.23 4.06 17.27
C ASP A 269 6.04 4.91 16.82
N PHE A 270 5.40 5.61 17.75
CA PHE A 270 4.32 6.55 17.48
C PHE A 270 4.75 7.97 17.86
N LYS A 271 4.70 8.92 16.91
CA LYS A 271 5.21 10.28 17.13
C LYS A 271 4.33 11.35 16.51
N ASN A 272 3.95 12.35 17.31
CA ASN A 272 3.26 13.57 16.84
C ASN A 272 1.90 13.30 16.18
N ASN A 273 1.21 12.22 16.55
CA ASN A 273 -0.13 11.89 16.06
C ASN A 273 -1.20 12.63 16.87
N GLN A 274 -2.37 12.88 16.28
CA GLN A 274 -3.54 13.37 17.04
C GLN A 274 -3.94 12.35 18.10
N THR A 275 -4.38 11.18 17.67
CA THR A 275 -4.53 10.00 18.52
C THR A 275 -3.57 8.89 18.08
N ASN A 276 -2.97 8.13 19.00
CA ASN A 276 -2.17 6.97 18.59
C ASN A 276 -3.07 5.77 18.28
N LEU A 277 -3.80 5.25 19.27
CA LEU A 277 -4.67 4.10 19.10
C LEU A 277 -6.13 4.46 19.36
N LYS A 278 -7.01 4.15 18.41
CA LYS A 278 -8.46 4.26 18.55
C LYS A 278 -9.09 2.87 18.60
N LEU A 279 -9.56 2.44 19.76
CA LEU A 279 -9.92 1.05 20.02
C LEU A 279 -11.42 0.92 20.28
N SER A 280 -12.09 -0.02 19.62
CA SER A 280 -13.48 -0.30 19.94
C SER A 280 -13.55 -1.02 21.28
N CYS A 281 -14.32 -0.48 22.22
CA CYS A 281 -14.60 -1.14 23.51
C CYS A 281 -15.08 -2.58 23.30
N LYS A 282 -16.16 -2.76 22.52
CA LYS A 282 -16.85 -4.04 22.34
C LYS A 282 -15.97 -5.11 21.70
N TYR A 283 -15.10 -4.71 20.77
CA TYR A 283 -14.37 -5.66 19.95
C TYR A 283 -12.95 -5.95 20.44
N TYR A 284 -12.30 -5.02 21.16
CA TYR A 284 -10.89 -5.18 21.55
C TYR A 284 -10.61 -6.49 22.31
N ASN A 285 -11.49 -6.89 23.23
CA ASN A 285 -11.31 -8.11 24.03
C ASN A 285 -12.00 -9.36 23.45
N GLN A 286 -12.56 -9.29 22.23
CA GLN A 286 -13.29 -10.44 21.68
C GLN A 286 -12.39 -11.63 21.37
N GLY A 287 -11.15 -11.37 20.95
CA GLY A 287 -10.14 -12.38 20.65
C GLY A 287 -8.82 -12.03 21.33
N THR A 288 -7.69 -12.39 20.71
CA THR A 288 -6.38 -12.06 21.28
C THR A 288 -5.99 -10.63 20.93
N SER A 289 -5.81 -9.78 21.94
CA SER A 289 -5.25 -8.44 21.76
C SER A 289 -3.96 -8.29 22.53
N LEU A 290 -2.94 -7.74 21.85
CA LEU A 290 -1.64 -7.47 22.43
C LEU A 290 -1.16 -6.11 21.95
N VAL A 291 -0.98 -5.18 22.89
CA VAL A 291 -0.39 -3.86 22.62
C VAL A 291 0.75 -3.67 23.62
N GLU A 292 1.96 -4.01 23.23
CA GLU A 292 3.11 -4.01 24.13
C GLU A 292 4.41 -3.67 23.40
N ASN A 293 5.42 -3.31 24.17
CA ASN A 293 6.74 -2.99 23.68
C ASN A 293 6.76 -1.87 22.63
N ASN A 294 5.80 -0.94 22.63
CA ASN A 294 5.79 0.22 21.74
C ASN A 294 6.34 1.46 22.45
N ASN A 295 6.83 2.42 21.66
CA ASN A 295 7.18 3.75 22.13
C ASN A 295 6.16 4.79 21.65
N PHE A 296 5.51 5.49 22.58
CA PHE A 296 4.57 6.57 22.27
C PHE A 296 5.14 7.94 22.66
N TYR A 297 5.10 8.90 21.74
CA TYR A 297 5.63 10.24 21.91
C TYR A 297 4.66 11.32 21.42
N ASN A 298 4.59 12.42 22.18
CA ASN A 298 4.05 13.70 21.71
C ASN A 298 2.69 13.57 21.01
N TYR A 299 1.75 12.84 21.62
CA TYR A 299 0.37 12.84 21.13
C TYR A 299 -0.23 14.26 21.27
N LYS A 300 -1.21 14.60 20.44
CA LYS A 300 -1.86 15.92 20.52
C LYS A 300 -3.23 15.87 21.17
N GLN A 301 -3.94 14.74 21.07
CA GLN A 301 -5.26 14.54 21.67
C GLN A 301 -5.23 13.39 22.68
N TYR A 302 -5.01 12.14 22.24
CA TYR A 302 -4.93 10.98 23.13
C TYR A 302 -3.83 9.99 22.73
N HIS A 303 -3.27 9.27 23.71
CA HIS A 303 -2.56 8.03 23.43
C HIS A 303 -3.55 6.93 23.04
N ILE A 304 -4.59 6.74 23.84
CA ILE A 304 -5.64 5.74 23.61
C ILE A 304 -6.99 6.44 23.59
N SER A 305 -7.81 6.18 22.57
CA SER A 305 -9.19 6.63 22.53
C SER A 305 -10.10 5.43 22.36
N LEU A 306 -10.98 5.21 23.34
CA LEU A 306 -12.05 4.24 23.21
C LEU A 306 -13.23 4.83 22.44
N PHE A 307 -13.97 3.97 21.76
CA PHE A 307 -15.21 4.36 21.11
C PHE A 307 -16.22 3.22 21.08
N GLU A 308 -17.49 3.60 20.97
CA GLU A 308 -18.63 2.70 20.92
C GLU A 308 -18.67 1.83 19.65
N PRO A 309 -19.36 0.68 19.71
CA PRO A 309 -20.09 0.15 20.87
C PRO A 309 -19.15 -0.36 21.96
N CYS A 310 -19.61 -0.33 23.22
CA CYS A 310 -18.97 -0.97 24.37
C CYS A 310 -19.79 -2.17 24.87
N SER A 311 -19.26 -2.97 25.79
CA SER A 311 -20.03 -4.04 26.45
C SER A 311 -21.19 -3.45 27.25
N GLU A 312 -22.24 -4.23 27.43
CA GLU A 312 -23.31 -3.92 28.39
C GLU A 312 -22.82 -4.00 29.85
N GLU A 313 -21.74 -4.75 30.09
CA GLU A 313 -21.07 -4.79 31.39
C GLU A 313 -20.42 -3.43 31.70
N GLU A 314 -20.86 -2.81 32.80
CA GLU A 314 -20.25 -1.58 33.28
C GLU A 314 -18.88 -1.84 33.93
N ASN A 315 -17.93 -0.93 33.69
CA ASN A 315 -16.59 -0.92 34.28
C ASN A 315 -15.61 -1.97 33.71
N GLU A 316 -15.79 -2.37 32.44
CA GLU A 316 -14.78 -3.17 31.74
C GLU A 316 -13.41 -2.45 31.76
N VAL A 317 -12.34 -3.18 32.05
CA VAL A 317 -10.97 -2.62 32.05
C VAL A 317 -10.21 -3.16 30.84
N LEU A 318 -9.89 -2.28 29.90
CA LEU A 318 -9.00 -2.59 28.78
C LEU A 318 -7.55 -2.48 29.24
N LYS A 319 -6.92 -3.64 29.43
CA LYS A 319 -5.50 -3.74 29.79
C LYS A 319 -4.63 -3.54 28.56
N ILE A 320 -3.84 -2.47 28.58
CA ILE A 320 -2.78 -2.25 27.61
C ILE A 320 -1.48 -2.78 28.21
N GLY A 321 -0.73 -3.56 27.42
CA GLY A 321 0.54 -4.17 27.82
C GLY A 321 1.62 -3.14 28.18
N SER A 322 2.80 -3.60 28.59
CA SER A 322 3.89 -2.69 28.98
C SER A 322 4.40 -1.93 27.77
N ASN A 323 4.32 -0.61 27.79
CA ASN A 323 4.81 0.27 26.72
C ASN A 323 5.52 1.48 27.32
N TYR A 324 6.38 2.11 26.52
CA TYR A 324 6.98 3.38 26.90
C TYR A 324 6.07 4.53 26.47
N TRP A 325 5.53 5.29 27.43
CA TRP A 325 4.56 6.37 27.21
C TRP A 325 5.18 7.77 27.23
N GLY A 326 6.47 7.88 26.94
CA GLY A 326 7.20 9.13 27.17
C GLY A 326 7.47 9.39 28.66
N LYS A 327 7.82 10.63 29.00
CA LYS A 327 8.10 11.06 30.38
C LYS A 327 6.85 11.64 31.07
N LEU A 328 5.69 10.99 30.87
CA LEU A 328 4.43 11.44 31.46
C LEU A 328 4.32 11.00 32.92
N SER A 329 3.73 11.84 33.77
CA SER A 329 3.28 11.45 35.10
C SER A 329 2.11 10.46 35.01
N LYS A 330 1.78 9.81 36.13
CA LYS A 330 0.61 8.91 36.20
C LYS A 330 -0.70 9.65 35.90
N GLU A 331 -0.84 10.87 36.39
CA GLU A 331 -2.01 11.73 36.19
C GLU A 331 -2.11 12.19 34.73
N GLU A 332 -1.00 12.58 34.13
CA GLU A 332 -0.94 12.93 32.70
C GLU A 332 -1.31 11.73 31.82
N LEU A 333 -0.81 10.54 32.15
CA LEU A 333 -1.12 9.32 31.41
C LEU A 333 -2.62 8.94 31.51
N GLN A 334 -3.26 9.16 32.66
CA GLN A 334 -4.71 8.99 32.79
C GLN A 334 -5.49 9.98 31.92
N LYS A 335 -5.01 11.23 31.82
CA LYS A 335 -5.59 12.23 30.91
C LYS A 335 -5.32 11.91 29.43
N ALA A 336 -4.30 11.10 29.13
CA ALA A 336 -3.98 10.65 27.79
C ALA A 336 -4.92 9.58 27.22
N ALA A 337 -5.95 9.16 27.97
CA ALA A 337 -6.96 8.21 27.49
C ALA A 337 -8.38 8.82 27.43
N LEU A 338 -9.03 8.76 26.26
CA LEU A 338 -10.48 8.94 26.19
C LEU A 338 -11.15 7.62 26.57
N ASP A 339 -11.68 7.55 27.79
CA ASP A 339 -12.33 6.38 28.37
C ASP A 339 -13.49 6.80 29.29
N LYS A 340 -14.07 5.86 30.07
CA LYS A 340 -15.18 6.11 31.01
C LYS A 340 -14.96 7.30 31.96
N LYS A 341 -13.71 7.60 32.33
CA LYS A 341 -13.43 8.73 33.23
C LYS A 341 -13.61 10.08 32.55
N GLN A 342 -13.43 10.14 31.23
CA GLN A 342 -13.52 11.37 30.44
C GLN A 342 -14.85 11.50 29.68
N ASP A 343 -15.49 10.39 29.33
CA ASP A 343 -16.77 10.35 28.63
C ASP A 343 -17.72 9.32 29.25
N LYS A 344 -18.85 9.80 29.76
CA LYS A 344 -19.87 8.97 30.42
C LYS A 344 -20.56 7.99 29.47
N ASN A 345 -20.50 8.22 28.16
CA ASN A 345 -21.05 7.31 27.16
C ASN A 345 -20.13 6.11 26.91
N ILE A 346 -18.88 6.13 27.41
CA ILE A 346 -17.95 5.01 27.33
C ILE A 346 -18.05 4.21 28.65
N SER A 347 -18.36 2.92 28.57
CA SER A 347 -18.50 2.05 29.76
C SER A 347 -17.21 1.42 30.26
N ALA A 348 -16.10 1.56 29.52
CA ALA A 348 -14.82 0.91 29.80
C ALA A 348 -13.70 1.92 30.19
N GLN A 349 -12.75 1.47 31.01
CA GLN A 349 -11.56 2.23 31.43
C GLN A 349 -10.29 1.66 30.79
N VAL A 350 -9.33 2.52 30.47
CA VAL A 350 -8.01 2.11 29.99
C VAL A 350 -7.07 1.92 31.18
N GLN A 351 -6.48 0.74 31.29
CA GLN A 351 -5.38 0.47 32.23
C GLN A 351 -4.06 0.43 31.48
N PHE A 352 -3.21 1.42 31.74
CA PHE A 352 -1.85 1.47 31.21
C PHE A 352 -0.88 0.65 32.05
N ASN A 353 -0.02 -0.11 31.38
CA ASN A 353 1.21 -0.65 31.96
C ASN A 353 2.42 0.10 31.37
N VAL A 354 3.34 0.53 32.23
CA VAL A 354 4.42 1.47 31.90
C VAL A 354 5.76 0.75 31.90
N SER A 355 6.50 0.87 30.80
CA SER A 355 7.93 0.55 30.74
C SER A 355 8.75 1.76 31.17
N LEU A 356 9.70 1.56 32.08
CA LEU A 356 10.55 2.62 32.64
C LEU A 356 11.56 3.18 31.63
N LYS A 357 11.88 2.43 30.58
CA LYS A 357 12.86 2.82 29.57
C LYS A 357 12.26 2.76 28.18
N LYS A 358 12.73 3.68 27.33
CA LYS A 358 12.52 3.61 25.90
C LYS A 358 13.01 2.25 25.40
N ILE A 359 12.25 1.67 24.48
CA ILE A 359 12.57 0.39 23.87
C ILE A 359 13.40 0.66 22.62
N ASN A 360 14.53 -0.04 22.50
CA ASN A 360 15.39 0.02 21.33
C ASN A 360 14.90 -1.04 20.33
N HIS A 361 14.55 -0.59 19.13
CA HIS A 361 14.05 -1.42 18.04
C HIS A 361 15.09 -1.53 16.92
#